data_AF-A0A1I2H2T0-F1
#
_entry.id   AF-A0A1I2H2T0-F1
#
_cell.length_a   1.000
_cell.length_b   1.000
_cell.length_c   1.000
_cell.angle_alpha   90.00
_cell.angle_beta   90.00
_cell.angle_gamma   90.00
#
_symmetry.space_group_name_H-M   'P 1'
#
loop_
_entity.id
_entity.type
_entity.pdbx_description
1 polymer ?
#
loop_
_entity_poly.entity_id
_entity_poly.type
_entity_poly.pdbx_seq_one_letter_code
_entity_poly.pdbx_strand_id
1 'polypeptide(L)'
;MKPSAKAGYSRAAFFVVMVSVIYAVIGNTFFQLAYRYSAAIDEAYIVFAVTSAVYALPVIVWFRRRYWYFALFIPVIWVPMLVVTGYLMGLLFPLPEDDLGGGMLLLFVHGLNLGAVIIGVALGLTVNAAIAAWRKFSRD
;
A
#
# COMPACT_ATOMS: atom_id res chain seq x y z
N MET A 1 -25.73 23.12 11.82
CA MET A 1 -24.51 23.28 10.99
C MET A 1 -24.33 22.03 10.13
N LYS A 2 -24.38 22.14 8.80
CA LYS A 2 -24.07 21.01 7.91
C LYS A 2 -22.56 20.73 8.04
N PRO A 3 -22.11 19.50 8.37
CA PRO A 3 -20.69 19.18 8.36
C PRO A 3 -20.14 19.52 6.97
N SER A 4 -19.15 20.41 6.90
CA SER A 4 -18.68 20.93 5.62
C SER A 4 -18.07 19.79 4.83
N ALA A 5 -18.57 19.57 3.61
CA ALA A 5 -18.08 18.50 2.73
C ALA A 5 -16.56 18.58 2.46
N LYS A 6 -15.95 19.75 2.71
CA LYS A 6 -14.51 20.01 2.65
C LYS A 6 -13.71 19.22 3.69
N ALA A 7 -14.22 19.06 4.92
CA ALA A 7 -13.52 18.37 6.00
C ALA A 7 -13.42 16.85 5.77
N GLY A 8 -14.43 16.25 5.13
CA GLY A 8 -14.40 14.84 4.76
C GLY A 8 -13.41 14.53 3.62
N TYR A 9 -13.34 15.42 2.64
CA TYR A 9 -12.43 15.31 1.51
C TYR A 9 -10.97 15.43 1.94
N SER A 10 -10.62 16.47 2.72
CA SER A 10 -9.23 16.67 3.18
C SER A 10 -8.73 15.51 4.03
N ARG A 11 -9.60 14.95 4.87
CA ARG A 11 -9.28 13.77 5.68
C ARG A 11 -9.04 12.52 4.84
N ALA A 12 -9.88 12.28 3.82
CA ALA A 12 -9.68 11.16 2.90
C ALA A 12 -8.36 11.30 2.11
N ALA A 13 -8.08 12.50 1.59
CA ALA A 13 -6.82 12.80 0.91
C ALA A 13 -5.61 12.57 1.81
N PHE A 14 -5.65 13.06 3.05
CA PHE A 14 -4.61 12.84 4.04
C PHE A 14 -4.35 11.34 4.28
N PHE A 15 -5.41 10.55 4.48
CA PHE A 15 -5.26 9.11 4.67
C PHE A 15 -4.68 8.40 3.45
N VAL A 16 -5.04 8.79 2.23
CA VAL A 16 -4.44 8.21 1.03
C VAL A 16 -2.94 8.45 1.01
N VAL A 17 -2.50 9.69 1.23
CA VAL A 17 -1.07 10.04 1.23
C VAL A 17 -0.35 9.28 2.35
N MET A 18 -0.89 9.33 3.57
CA MET A 18 -0.30 8.65 4.73
C MET A 18 -0.16 7.14 4.51
N VAL A 19 -1.22 6.48 4.01
CA VAL A 19 -1.20 5.04 3.71
C VAL A 19 -0.19 4.72 2.60
N SER A 20 -0.14 5.55 1.55
CA SER A 20 0.81 5.38 0.45
C SER A 20 2.26 5.49 0.94
N VAL A 21 2.56 6.43 1.84
CA VAL A 21 3.88 6.55 2.49
C VAL A 21 4.19 5.30 3.30
N ILE A 22 3.25 4.81 4.12
CA ILE A 22 3.47 3.60 4.94
C ILE A 22 3.77 2.39 4.04
N TYR A 23 3.02 2.21 2.95
CA TYR A 23 3.23 1.08 2.03
C TYR A 23 4.55 1.20 1.25
N ALA A 24 4.97 2.43 0.96
CA ALA A 24 6.26 2.71 0.34
C ALA A 24 7.43 2.38 1.29
N VAL A 25 7.31 2.75 2.57
CA VAL A 25 8.29 2.39 3.61
C VAL A 25 8.38 0.88 3.78
N ILE A 26 7.24 0.17 3.84
CA ILE A 26 7.21 -1.30 3.94
C ILE A 26 7.89 -1.92 2.72
N GLY A 27 7.60 -1.43 1.52
CA GLY A 27 8.21 -1.90 0.28
C GLY A 27 9.74 -1.76 0.25
N ASN A 28 10.23 -0.56 0.54
CA ASN A 28 11.68 -0.32 0.59
C ASN A 28 12.36 -1.10 1.73
N THR A 29 11.68 -1.28 2.87
CA THR A 29 12.19 -2.14 3.95
C THR A 29 12.31 -3.58 3.49
N PHE A 30 11.30 -4.10 2.79
CA PHE A 30 11.32 -5.47 2.28
C PHE A 30 12.41 -5.66 1.23
N PHE A 31 12.63 -4.67 0.35
CA PHE A 31 13.76 -4.69 -0.58
C PHE A 31 15.10 -4.74 0.16
N GLN A 32 15.30 -3.91 1.17
CA GLN A 32 16.53 -3.90 1.98
C GLN A 32 16.76 -5.23 2.72
N LEU A 33 15.68 -5.91 3.14
CA LEU A 33 15.76 -7.24 3.73
C LEU A 33 16.11 -8.31 2.68
N ALA A 34 15.42 -8.29 1.54
CA ALA A 34 15.67 -9.22 0.42
C ALA A 34 17.08 -9.09 -0.15
N TYR A 35 17.62 -7.88 -0.17
CA TYR A 35 18.99 -7.62 -0.61
C TYR A 35 20.04 -8.25 0.31
N ARG A 36 19.77 -8.30 1.62
CA ARG A 36 20.72 -8.83 2.63
C ARG A 36 20.50 -10.30 2.95
N TYR A 37 19.27 -10.80 2.79
CA TYR A 37 18.87 -12.13 3.22
C TYR A 37 18.05 -12.82 2.13
N SER A 38 18.61 -13.88 1.53
CA SER A 38 17.96 -14.65 0.46
C SER A 38 16.62 -15.27 0.89
N ALA A 39 16.48 -15.64 2.16
CA ALA A 39 15.26 -16.21 2.74
C ALA A 39 14.01 -15.31 2.54
N ALA A 40 14.19 -13.99 2.42
CA ALA A 40 13.09 -13.07 2.15
C ALA A 40 12.53 -13.20 0.72
N ILE A 41 13.33 -13.70 -0.23
CA ILE A 41 12.91 -13.99 -1.60
C ILE A 41 12.27 -15.38 -1.68
N ASP A 42 12.81 -16.35 -0.96
CA ASP A 42 12.31 -17.74 -0.96
C ASP A 42 10.84 -17.81 -0.55
N GLU A 43 10.44 -16.96 0.41
CA GLU A 43 9.06 -16.88 0.92
C GLU A 43 8.26 -15.70 0.35
N ALA A 44 8.65 -15.17 -0.82
CA ALA A 44 8.05 -13.96 -1.39
C ALA A 44 6.53 -14.07 -1.61
N TYR A 45 6.00 -15.27 -1.87
CA TYR A 45 4.56 -15.49 -2.01
C TYR A 45 3.81 -15.35 -0.68
N ILE A 46 4.41 -15.79 0.44
CA ILE A 46 3.83 -15.60 1.78
C ILE A 46 3.86 -14.11 2.12
N VAL A 47 4.99 -13.45 1.88
CA VAL A 47 5.12 -12.00 2.11
C VAL A 47 4.10 -11.24 1.29
N PHE A 48 3.91 -11.60 0.01
CA PHE A 48 2.89 -11.02 -0.86
C PHE A 48 1.47 -11.18 -0.29
N ALA A 49 1.09 -12.38 0.13
CA ALA A 49 -0.24 -12.65 0.68
C ALA A 49 -0.49 -11.86 1.97
N VAL A 50 0.49 -11.87 2.89
CA VAL A 50 0.40 -11.15 4.16
C VAL A 50 0.35 -9.64 3.93
N THR A 51 1.24 -9.09 3.10
CA THR A 51 1.25 -7.64 2.80
C THR A 51 -0.04 -7.20 2.12
N SER A 52 -0.57 -7.99 1.18
CA SER A 52 -1.88 -7.72 0.55
C SER A 52 -3.00 -7.64 1.59
N ALA A 53 -3.04 -8.60 2.54
CA ALA A 53 -4.04 -8.60 3.61
C ALA A 53 -3.87 -7.40 4.55
N VAL A 54 -2.63 -7.08 4.95
CA VAL A 54 -2.31 -5.91 5.78
C VAL A 54 -2.73 -4.62 5.06
N TYR A 55 -2.45 -4.50 3.77
CA TYR A 55 -2.80 -3.33 2.96
C TYR A 55 -4.32 -3.17 2.73
N ALA A 56 -5.10 -4.23 2.93
CA ALA A 56 -6.55 -4.12 2.92
C ALA A 56 -7.09 -3.41 4.17
N LEU A 57 -6.42 -3.53 5.33
CA LEU A 57 -6.95 -3.04 6.62
C LEU A 57 -7.25 -1.53 6.62
N PRO A 58 -6.33 -0.63 6.20
CA PRO A 58 -6.61 0.80 6.14
C PRO A 58 -7.78 1.14 5.21
N VAL A 59 -7.89 0.42 4.09
CA VAL A 59 -8.98 0.58 3.12
C VAL A 59 -10.31 0.17 3.75
N ILE A 60 -10.33 -0.97 4.44
CA ILE A 60 -11.48 -1.45 5.18
C ILE A 60 -11.90 -0.47 6.26
N VAL A 61 -10.96 0.12 7.02
CA VAL A 61 -11.33 0.95 8.17
C VAL A 61 -11.71 2.38 7.77
N TRP A 62 -10.92 3.02 6.91
CA TRP A 62 -11.03 4.46 6.65
C TRP A 62 -11.85 4.82 5.41
N PHE A 63 -12.05 3.89 4.47
CA PHE A 63 -12.70 4.18 3.18
C PHE A 63 -14.07 3.52 3.01
N ARG A 64 -14.79 3.27 4.11
CA ARG A 64 -16.11 2.58 4.13
C ARG A 64 -17.30 3.34 3.53
N ARG A 65 -17.19 4.65 3.31
CA ARG A 65 -18.37 5.53 3.07
C ARG A 65 -18.16 6.46 1.87
N ARG A 66 -18.65 7.71 1.98
CA ARG A 66 -18.78 8.73 0.91
C ARG A 66 -17.55 8.95 0.02
N TYR A 67 -16.36 8.57 0.48
CA TYR A 67 -15.09 8.78 -0.21
C TYR A 67 -14.34 7.48 -0.49
N TRP A 68 -15.04 6.34 -0.66
CA TRP A 68 -14.41 5.04 -0.91
C TRP A 68 -13.45 5.06 -2.11
N TYR A 69 -13.79 5.80 -3.16
CA TYR A 69 -13.01 5.91 -4.40
C TYR A 69 -11.63 6.54 -4.17
N PHE A 70 -11.40 7.23 -3.05
CA PHE A 70 -10.08 7.73 -2.71
C PHE A 70 -9.05 6.61 -2.54
N ALA A 71 -9.46 5.43 -2.10
CA ALA A 71 -8.56 4.29 -1.96
C ALA A 71 -7.90 3.89 -3.30
N LEU A 72 -8.54 4.19 -4.44
CA LEU A 72 -7.99 3.94 -5.77
C LEU A 72 -6.78 4.81 -6.10
N PHE A 73 -6.56 5.91 -5.39
CA PHE A 73 -5.37 6.73 -5.55
C PHE A 73 -4.17 6.21 -4.74
N ILE A 74 -4.37 5.24 -3.84
CA ILE A 74 -3.27 4.66 -3.04
C ILE A 74 -2.19 4.05 -3.93
N PRO A 75 -2.48 3.15 -4.90
CA PRO A 75 -1.44 2.60 -5.77
C PRO A 75 -0.73 3.67 -6.61
N VAL A 76 -1.46 4.71 -7.02
CA VAL A 76 -0.93 5.80 -7.85
C VAL A 76 0.04 6.68 -7.05
N ILE A 77 -0.35 7.09 -5.85
CA ILE A 77 0.47 7.94 -4.97
C ILE A 77 1.59 7.13 -4.31
N TRP A 78 1.42 5.82 -4.17
CA TRP A 78 2.46 4.92 -3.69
C TRP A 78 3.72 4.98 -4.55
N VAL A 79 3.62 5.03 -5.89
CA VAL A 79 4.79 5.07 -6.79
C VAL A 79 5.73 6.26 -6.52
N PRO A 80 5.29 7.53 -6.49
CA PRO A 80 6.18 8.63 -6.16
C PRO A 80 6.67 8.57 -4.70
N MET A 81 5.83 8.12 -3.77
CA MET A 81 6.27 7.94 -2.37
C MET A 81 7.34 6.85 -2.24
N LEU A 82 7.30 5.83 -3.08
CA LEU A 82 8.31 4.78 -3.14
C LEU A 82 9.66 5.34 -3.54
N VAL A 83 9.70 6.21 -4.56
CA VAL A 83 10.94 6.88 -4.99
C VAL A 83 11.50 7.75 -3.86
N VAL A 84 10.65 8.57 -3.23
CA VAL A 84 11.07 9.46 -2.14
C VAL A 84 11.60 8.66 -0.95
N THR A 85 10.86 7.66 -0.49
CA THR A 85 11.28 6.83 0.66
C THR A 85 12.47 5.96 0.33
N GLY A 86 12.59 5.47 -0.90
CA GLY A 86 13.75 4.71 -1.38
C GLY A 86 15.01 5.55 -1.40
N TYR A 87 14.93 6.79 -1.88
CA TYR A 87 16.04 7.75 -1.80
C TYR A 87 16.48 7.99 -0.35
N LEU A 88 15.52 8.26 0.56
CA LEU A 88 15.83 8.45 1.98
C LEU A 88 16.46 7.21 2.62
N MET A 89 15.97 6.02 2.28
CA MET A 89 16.57 4.77 2.76
C MET A 89 17.94 4.50 2.16
N GLY A 90 18.19 4.87 0.91
CA GLY A 90 19.51 4.76 0.28
C GLY A 90 20.58 5.61 0.98
N LEU A 91 20.20 6.76 1.54
CA LEU A 91 21.11 7.57 2.37
C LEU A 91 21.46 6.89 3.70
N LEU A 92 20.53 6.14 4.29
CA LEU A 92 20.72 5.43 5.56
C LEU A 92 21.39 4.06 5.38
N PHE A 93 21.14 3.42 4.25
CA PHE A 93 21.51 2.05 3.91
C PHE A 93 22.07 1.99 2.48
N PRO A 94 23.27 2.52 2.24
CA PRO A 94 23.84 2.60 0.91
C PRO A 94 24.10 1.21 0.33
N LEU A 95 23.86 1.08 -0.97
CA LEU A 95 24.14 -0.11 -1.76
C LEU A 95 25.35 0.15 -2.66
N PRO A 96 26.10 -0.89 -3.07
CA PRO A 96 27.19 -0.75 -4.04
C PRO A 96 26.68 -0.18 -5.38
N GLU A 97 27.38 0.82 -5.92
CA GLU A 97 26.92 1.58 -7.11
C GLU A 97 26.86 0.74 -8.40
N ASP A 98 27.63 -0.35 -8.48
CA ASP A 98 27.74 -1.21 -9.67
C ASP A 98 27.04 -2.57 -9.53
N ASP A 99 26.15 -2.72 -8.54
CA ASP A 99 25.40 -3.97 -8.36
C ASP A 99 24.14 -4.02 -9.23
N LEU A 100 24.33 -4.47 -10.48
CA LEU A 100 23.23 -4.75 -11.41
C LEU A 100 22.21 -5.77 -10.86
N GLY A 101 22.66 -6.71 -10.02
CA GLY A 101 21.78 -7.66 -9.33
C GLY A 101 20.83 -6.97 -8.36
N GLY A 102 21.33 -5.98 -7.62
CA GLY A 102 20.53 -5.12 -6.74
C GLY A 102 19.44 -4.35 -7.48
N GLY A 103 19.75 -3.82 -8.67
CA GLY A 103 18.77 -3.14 -9.53
C GLY A 103 17.64 -4.07 -9.99
N MET A 104 17.98 -5.30 -10.42
CA MET A 104 16.98 -6.30 -10.81
C MET A 104 16.12 -6.76 -9.64
N LEU A 105 16.73 -6.96 -8.47
CA LEU A 105 16.01 -7.30 -7.25
C LEU A 105 15.04 -6.19 -6.84
N LEU A 106 15.44 -4.93 -6.97
CA LEU A 106 14.59 -3.77 -6.71
C LEU A 106 13.34 -3.84 -7.57
N LEU A 107 13.49 -4.02 -8.89
CA LEU A 107 12.34 -4.11 -9.79
C LEU A 107 11.41 -5.28 -9.43
N PHE A 108 11.98 -6.45 -9.12
CA PHE A 108 11.21 -7.62 -8.72
C PHE A 108 10.39 -7.37 -7.44
N VAL A 109 11.05 -6.93 -6.37
CA VAL A 109 10.42 -6.68 -5.06
C VAL A 109 9.35 -5.60 -5.17
N HIS A 110 9.62 -4.52 -5.89
CA HIS A 110 8.67 -3.42 -6.01
C HIS A 110 7.52 -3.73 -6.97
N GLY A 111 7.75 -4.55 -8.01
CA GLY A 111 6.68 -5.09 -8.85
C GLY A 111 5.73 -5.97 -8.04
N LEU A 112 6.28 -6.86 -7.21
CA LEU A 112 5.50 -7.70 -6.29
C LEU A 112 4.74 -6.85 -5.26
N ASN A 113 5.38 -5.83 -4.68
CA ASN A 113 4.72 -4.94 -3.72
C ASN A 113 3.63 -4.08 -4.38
N LEU A 114 3.81 -3.62 -5.62
CA LEU A 114 2.76 -2.94 -6.38
C LEU A 114 1.55 -3.85 -6.56
N GLY A 115 1.78 -5.12 -6.92
CA GLY A 115 0.72 -6.13 -6.97
C GLY A 115 0.00 -6.26 -5.63
N ALA A 116 0.74 -6.31 -4.52
CA ALA A 116 0.16 -6.42 -3.18
C ALA A 116 -0.66 -5.18 -2.80
N VAL A 117 -0.20 -3.97 -3.16
CA VAL A 117 -0.96 -2.72 -2.95
C VAL A 117 -2.27 -2.74 -3.75
N ILE A 118 -2.22 -3.13 -5.03
CA ILE A 118 -3.41 -3.20 -5.89
C ILE A 118 -4.41 -4.22 -5.32
N ILE A 119 -3.95 -5.43 -5.00
CA ILE A 119 -4.81 -6.49 -4.44
C ILE A 119 -5.36 -6.08 -3.08
N GLY A 120 -4.53 -5.53 -2.19
CA GLY A 120 -4.96 -5.07 -0.88
C GLY A 120 -6.05 -4.00 -0.97
N VAL A 121 -5.90 -3.03 -1.88
CA VAL A 121 -6.94 -2.02 -2.14
C VAL A 121 -8.22 -2.66 -2.68
N ALA A 122 -8.11 -3.56 -3.66
CA ALA A 122 -9.25 -4.25 -4.23
C ALA A 122 -10.01 -5.10 -3.19
N LEU A 123 -9.28 -5.87 -2.38
CA LEU A 123 -9.82 -6.66 -1.27
C LEU A 123 -10.54 -5.77 -0.26
N GLY A 124 -9.90 -4.67 0.17
CA GLY A 124 -10.51 -3.78 1.15
C GLY A 124 -11.77 -3.10 0.64
N LEU A 125 -11.80 -2.70 -0.64
CA LEU A 125 -13.01 -2.18 -1.28
C LEU A 125 -14.10 -3.25 -1.41
N THR A 126 -13.73 -4.49 -1.72
CA THR A 126 -14.66 -5.62 -1.83
C THR A 126 -15.33 -5.92 -0.49
N VAL A 127 -14.55 -5.95 0.60
CA VAL A 127 -15.08 -6.11 1.96
C VAL A 127 -16.03 -4.97 2.31
N ASN A 128 -15.68 -3.72 1.99
CA ASN A 128 -16.55 -2.57 2.23
C ASN A 128 -17.86 -2.66 1.43
N ALA A 129 -17.81 -3.10 0.18
CA ALA A 129 -18.98 -3.32 -0.66
C ALA A 129 -19.88 -4.43 -0.09
N ALA A 130 -19.31 -5.55 0.34
CA ALA A 130 -20.05 -6.65 0.97
C ALA A 130 -20.75 -6.20 2.27
N ILE A 131 -20.06 -5.44 3.12
CA ILE A 131 -20.64 -4.88 4.36
C ILE A 131 -21.79 -3.91 4.02
N ALA A 132 -21.63 -3.09 2.99
CA ALA A 132 -22.68 -2.15 2.57
C ALA A 132 -23.91 -2.87 2.01
N ALA A 133 -23.71 -3.91 1.19
CA ALA A 133 -24.78 -4.75 0.67
C ALA A 133 -25.53 -5.47 1.80
N TRP A 134 -24.81 -6.12 2.72
CA TRP A 134 -25.41 -6.82 3.87
C TRP A 134 -26.28 -5.89 4.70
N ARG A 135 -25.78 -4.68 5.04
CA ARG A 135 -26.54 -3.69 5.80
C ARG A 135 -27.79 -3.19 5.11
N LYS A 136 -27.82 -3.21 3.77
CA LYS A 136 -29.01 -2.87 2.99
C LYS A 136 -30.04 -3.99 3.13
N PHE A 137 -29.64 -5.24 2.90
CA PHE A 137 -30.53 -6.40 2.99
C PHE A 137 -31.04 -6.70 4.41
N SER A 138 -30.28 -6.42 5.46
CA SER A 138 -30.74 -6.64 6.84
C SER A 138 -31.63 -5.53 7.41
N ARG A 139 -31.87 -4.45 6.64
CA ARG A 139 -32.73 -3.33 7.04
C ARG A 139 -34.10 -3.35 6.36
N ASP A 140 -34.24 -4.17 5.33
CA ASP A 140 -35.50 -4.58 4.71
C ASP A 140 -36.00 -5.85 5.42
#